data_AF-M6ZS07-F1
#
_entry.id   AF-M6ZS07-F1
#
_cell.length_a   1.000
_cell.length_b   1.000
_cell.length_c   1.000
_cell.angle_alpha   90.00
_cell.angle_beta   90.00
_cell.angle_gamma   90.00
#
_symmetry.space_group_name_H-M   'P 1'
#
loop_
_entity.id
_entity.type
_entity.pdbx_description
1 polymer ?
#
loop_
_entity_poly.entity_id
_entity_poly.type
_entity_poly.pdbx_seq_one_letter_code
_entity_poly.pdbx_strand_id
1 'polypeptide(L)'
;MFASDYSYWILFESSGKLRLNRVARDILNRYVPFSPQLRTELQKHPILKESMDSFEAKKEDSFRESKKIQPLLPSRKRSSGGFRNNSIF
;
A
#
# COMPACT_ATOMS: atom_id res chain seq x y z
N MET A 1 20.21 5.27 -8.79
CA MET A 1 19.16 5.24 -9.83
C MET A 1 17.94 4.54 -9.25
N PHE A 2 16.92 5.29 -8.82
CA PHE A 2 15.72 4.73 -8.15
C PHE A 2 14.91 3.79 -9.05
N ALA A 3 14.79 4.11 -10.34
CA ALA A 3 14.01 3.33 -11.29
C ALA A 3 14.48 1.87 -11.40
N SER A 4 15.79 1.63 -11.43
CA SER A 4 16.34 0.27 -11.49
C SER A 4 16.08 -0.53 -10.21
N ASP A 5 16.20 0.10 -9.05
CA ASP A 5 15.90 -0.55 -7.78
C ASP A 5 14.42 -0.94 -7.71
N TYR A 6 13.54 -0.06 -8.19
CA TYR A 6 12.12 -0.36 -8.33
C TYR A 6 11.85 -1.51 -9.32
N SER A 7 12.52 -1.53 -10.48
CA SER A 7 12.39 -2.65 -11.42
C SER A 7 12.84 -3.96 -10.79
N TYR A 8 13.96 -3.95 -10.04
CA TYR A 8 14.43 -5.15 -9.34
C TYR A 8 13.50 -5.60 -8.22
N TRP A 9 12.92 -4.65 -7.49
CA TRP A 9 11.90 -4.89 -6.48
C TRP A 9 10.70 -5.64 -7.04
N ILE A 10 10.15 -5.16 -8.15
CA ILE A 10 8.97 -5.74 -8.79
C ILE A 10 9.27 -7.06 -9.52
N LEU A 11 10.44 -7.21 -10.14
CA LEU A 11 10.74 -8.38 -10.97
C LEU A 11 11.33 -9.56 -10.20
N PHE A 12 12.16 -9.29 -9.19
CA PHE A 12 12.91 -10.34 -8.49
C PHE A 12 12.44 -10.52 -7.05
N GLU A 13 12.32 -9.42 -6.30
CA GLU A 13 11.99 -9.51 -4.87
C GLU A 13 10.52 -9.83 -4.63
N SER A 14 9.62 -9.50 -5.56
CA SER A 14 8.25 -10.02 -5.60
C SER A 14 8.18 -11.55 -5.68
N SER A 15 9.22 -12.20 -6.24
CA SER A 15 9.29 -13.65 -6.43
C SER A 15 10.25 -14.32 -5.43
N GLY A 16 10.68 -13.61 -4.39
CA GLY A 16 11.59 -14.12 -3.35
C GLY A 16 13.07 -14.13 -3.74
N LYS A 17 13.46 -13.63 -4.91
CA LYS A 17 14.86 -13.54 -5.34
C LYS A 17 15.47 -12.22 -4.87
N LEU A 18 16.17 -12.27 -3.73
CA LEU A 18 16.74 -11.09 -3.08
C LEU A 18 17.96 -10.57 -3.85
N ARG A 19 17.88 -9.33 -4.34
CA ARG A 19 18.98 -8.66 -5.07
C ARG A 19 19.29 -7.28 -4.53
N LEU A 20 18.34 -6.63 -3.86
CA LEU A 20 18.56 -5.32 -3.27
C LEU A 20 19.25 -5.45 -1.91
N ASN A 21 19.84 -4.35 -1.45
CA ASN A 21 20.34 -4.27 -0.08
C ASN A 21 19.18 -4.01 0.90
N ARG A 22 19.42 -4.21 2.21
CA ARG A 22 18.41 -4.02 3.26
C ARG A 22 17.80 -2.62 3.24
N VAL A 23 18.62 -1.58 3.05
CA VAL A 23 18.19 -0.18 3.08
C VAL A 23 17.21 0.13 1.95
N ALA A 24 17.52 -0.30 0.72
CA ALA A 24 16.64 -0.12 -0.43
C ALA A 24 15.31 -0.84 -0.24
N ARG A 25 15.32 -2.06 0.30
CA ARG A 25 14.09 -2.79 0.65
C ARG A 25 13.23 -2.06 1.68
N ASP A 26 13.84 -1.52 2.73
CA ASP A 26 13.10 -0.80 3.77
C ASP A 26 12.45 0.49 3.24
N ILE A 27 13.12 1.18 2.32
CA ILE A 27 12.56 2.34 1.62
C ILE A 27 11.37 1.91 0.75
N LEU A 28 11.56 0.88 -0.09
CA LEU A 28 10.54 0.41 -1.01
C LEU A 28 9.33 -0.19 -0.28
N ASN A 29 9.52 -0.95 0.79
CA ASN A 29 8.42 -1.46 1.61
C ASN A 29 7.59 -0.36 2.28
N ARG A 30 8.21 0.77 2.60
CA ARG A 30 7.51 1.90 3.23
C ARG A 30 6.67 2.70 2.25
N TYR A 31 7.22 2.98 1.07
CA TYR A 31 6.61 3.91 0.12
C TYR A 31 5.95 3.24 -1.08
N VAL A 32 6.35 2.01 -1.40
CA VAL A 32 5.91 1.25 -2.57
C VAL A 32 5.58 -0.20 -2.17
N PRO A 33 4.57 -0.40 -1.31
CA PRO A 33 4.24 -1.72 -0.81
C PRO A 33 3.68 -2.63 -1.90
N PHE A 34 3.96 -3.92 -1.80
CA PHE A 34 3.35 -4.94 -2.65
C PHE A 34 1.84 -5.09 -2.41
N SER A 35 1.13 -5.78 -3.30
CA SER A 35 -0.28 -6.13 -3.10
C SER A 35 -0.46 -7.07 -1.90
N PRO A 36 -1.64 -7.10 -1.25
CA PRO A 36 -1.85 -7.93 -0.05
C PRO A 36 -1.54 -9.42 -0.26
N GLN A 37 -1.99 -9.97 -1.39
CA GLN A 37 -1.76 -11.38 -1.75
C GLN A 37 -0.26 -11.69 -1.81
N LEU A 38 0.50 -10.80 -2.44
CA LEU A 38 1.94 -10.95 -2.60
C LEU A 38 2.66 -10.82 -1.24
N ARG A 39 2.22 -9.90 -0.37
CA ARG A 39 2.80 -9.76 0.98
C ARG A 39 2.62 -11.03 1.81
N THR A 40 1.47 -11.70 1.74
CA THR A 40 1.24 -12.98 2.44
C THR A 40 2.18 -14.08 1.96
N GLU A 41 2.46 -14.15 0.65
CA GLU A 41 3.45 -15.09 0.11
C GLU A 41 4.87 -14.71 0.55
N LEU A 42 5.22 -13.43 0.50
CA LEU A 42 6.55 -12.95 0.89
C LEU A 42 6.83 -13.06 2.39
N GLN A 43 5.80 -13.04 3.25
CA GLN A 43 5.93 -13.32 4.69
C GLN A 43 6.46 -14.73 4.98
N LYS A 44 6.28 -15.67 4.06
CA LYS A 44 6.86 -17.03 4.18
C LYS A 44 8.38 -17.01 4.03
N HIS A 45 8.95 -16.00 3.36
CA HIS A 45 10.39 -15.82 3.27
C HIS A 45 10.94 -15.19 4.54
N PRO A 46 11.88 -15.85 5.26
CA PRO A 46 12.37 -15.38 6.56
C PRO A 46 12.94 -13.95 6.54
N ILE A 47 13.59 -13.57 5.42
CA ILE A 47 14.25 -12.27 5.26
C ILE A 47 13.24 -11.13 5.02
N LEU A 48 12.10 -11.43 4.40
CA LEU A 48 11.08 -10.43 4.08
C LEU A 48 10.00 -10.33 5.15
N LYS A 49 9.82 -11.39 5.96
CA LYS A 49 8.85 -11.45 7.04
C LYS A 49 8.87 -10.21 7.94
N GLU A 50 10.03 -9.87 8.49
CA GLU A 50 10.17 -8.72 9.40
C GLU A 50 9.71 -7.40 8.74
N SER A 51 10.05 -7.21 7.47
CA SER A 51 9.72 -5.99 6.74
C SER A 51 8.23 -5.94 6.36
N MET A 52 7.62 -7.09 6.03
CA MET A 52 6.17 -7.21 5.80
C MET A 52 5.37 -6.96 7.09
N ASP A 53 5.80 -7.56 8.21
CA ASP A 53 5.15 -7.41 9.51
C ASP A 53 5.23 -5.95 9.99
N SER A 54 6.37 -5.31 9.79
CA SER A 54 6.57 -3.88 10.07
C SER A 54 5.66 -2.98 9.24
N PHE A 55 5.37 -3.35 8.00
CA PHE A 55 4.43 -2.62 7.14
C PHE A 55 2.99 -2.75 7.66
N GLU A 56 2.54 -3.97 7.98
CA GLU A 56 1.19 -4.20 8.49
C GLU A 56 0.95 -3.49 9.83
N ALA A 57 1.92 -3.50 10.75
CA ALA A 57 1.83 -2.77 12.01
C ALA A 57 1.62 -1.25 11.79
N LYS A 58 2.43 -0.64 10.92
CA LYS A 58 2.31 0.80 10.58
C LYS A 58 0.99 1.12 9.91
N LYS A 59 0.50 0.23 9.05
CA LYS A 59 -0.80 0.36 8.40
C LYS A 59 -1.93 0.36 9.43
N GLU A 60 -1.89 -0.56 10.40
CA GLU A 60 -2.88 -0.64 11.47
C GLU A 60 -2.87 0.61 12.35
N ASP A 61 -1.69 1.11 12.73
CA ASP A 61 -1.58 2.35 13.51
C ASP A 61 -2.16 3.55 12.75
N SER A 62 -1.84 3.67 11.46
CA SER A 62 -2.37 4.73 10.60
C SER A 62 -3.89 4.64 10.44
N PHE A 63 -4.41 3.42 10.36
CA PHE A 63 -5.85 3.16 10.26
C PHE A 63 -6.57 3.49 11.57
N ARG A 64 -6.01 3.09 12.72
CA ARG A 64 -6.51 3.43 14.05
C ARG A 64 -6.56 4.93 14.25
N GLU A 65 -5.50 5.64 13.89
CA GLU A 65 -5.45 7.10 13.98
C GLU A 65 -6.51 7.75 13.08
N SER A 66 -6.63 7.29 11.84
CA SER A 66 -7.67 7.74 10.92
C SER A 66 -9.08 7.50 11.48
N LYS A 67 -9.30 6.40 12.20
CA LYS A 67 -10.58 6.05 12.84
C LYS A 67 -10.91 6.94 14.04
N LYS A 68 -9.91 7.49 14.75
CA LYS A 68 -10.13 8.51 15.79
C LYS A 68 -10.56 9.84 15.21
N ILE A 69 -10.07 10.17 14.00
CA ILE A 69 -10.35 11.44 13.32
C ILE A 69 -11.69 11.40 12.57
N GLN A 70 -12.13 10.23 12.08
CA GLN A 70 -13.40 10.05 11.36
C GLN A 70 -14.64 10.68 12.05
N PRO A 71 -14.85 10.55 13.37
CA PRO A 71 -15.96 11.20 14.08
C PRO A 71 -15.90 12.74 14.06
N LEU A 72 -14.71 13.31 13.83
CA LEU A 72 -14.46 14.76 13.83
C LEU A 72 -14.58 15.35 12.42
N LEU A 73 -14.60 14.51 11.37
CA LEU A 73 -14.74 14.98 10.00
C LEU A 73 -16.20 15.28 9.69
N PRO A 74 -16.52 16.47 9.15
CA PRO A 74 -17.89 16.79 8.76
C PRO A 74 -18.38 15.78 7.73
N SER A 75 -19.52 15.16 8.01
CA SER A 75 -20.15 14.20 7.11
C SER A 75 -20.35 14.86 5.74
N ARG A 76 -19.60 14.40 4.73
CA ARG A 76 -19.73 14.87 3.35
C ARG A 76 -21.13 14.47 2.88
N LYS A 77 -22.11 15.36 3.05
CA LYS A 77 -23.41 15.21 2.41
C LYS A 77 -23.13 15.02 0.92
N ARG A 78 -23.38 13.83 0.40
CA ARG A 78 -23.43 13.61 -1.05
C ARG A 78 -24.52 14.55 -1.54
N SER A 79 -24.14 15.65 -2.19
CA SER A 79 -25.09 16.46 -2.93
C SER A 79 -25.65 15.55 -4.02
N SER A 80 -26.90 15.14 -3.82
CA SER A 80 -27.72 14.46 -4.81
C SER A 80 -28.02 15.44 -5.95
N GLY A 81 -27.01 15.74 -6.77
CA GLY A 81 -27.19 16.40 -8.06
C GLY A 81 -27.58 15.33 -9.08
N GLY A 82 -28.87 15.00 -9.14
CA GLY A 82 -29.41 14.15 -10.19
C GLY A 82 -29.12 14.78 -11.56
N PHE A 83 -28.34 14.09 -12.38
CA PHE A 83 -28.25 14.38 -13.80
C PHE A 83 -29.62 14.11 -14.41
N ARG A 84 -30.39 15.17 -14.68
CA ARG A 84 -31.59 15.10 -15.51
C ARG A 84 -31.14 14.94 -16.96
N ASN A 85 -31.37 13.75 -17.51
CA ASN A 85 -31.28 13.48 -18.93
C ASN A 85 -32.39 14.28 -19.63
N ASN A 86 -32.05 15.37 -20.30
CA ASN A 86 -32.93 15.93 -21.32
C ASN A 86 -32.58 15.25 -22.65
N SER A 87 -33.38 14.26 -23.01
CA SER A 87 -33.58 13.85 -24.40
C SER A 87 -34.24 15.01 -25.14
N ILE A 88 -33.46 15.70 -25.98
CA ILE A 88 -34.02 16.54 -27.04
C ILE A 88 -34.14 15.63 -28.26
N PHE A 89 -35.30 15.73 -28.91
CA PHE A 89 -35.71 15.12 -30.17
C PHE A 89 -34.59 14.86 -31.18
#